data_AF-A0A1Y3BDL5-F1
#
_entry.id   AF-A0A1Y3BDL5-F1
#
_cell.length_a   1.000
_cell.length_b   1.000
_cell.length_c   1.000
_cell.angle_alpha   90.00
_cell.angle_beta   90.00
_cell.angle_gamma   90.00
#
_symmetry.space_group_name_H-M   'P 1'
#
loop_
_entity.id
_entity.type
_entity.pdbx_description
1 polymer ?
#
loop_
_entity_poly.entity_id
_entity_poly.type
_entity_poly.pdbx_seq_one_letter_code
_entity_poly.pdbx_strand_id
1 'polypeptide(L)' 'MPFSLGKRSCVAESFVKKWLFIYIVAILQNFSISSASGEEAFDEVFHLTIRPKKDVQLTFQLRNES' A
#
# COMPACT_ATOMS: atom_id res chain seq x y z
N MET A 1 -14.55 4.82 7.24
CA MET A 1 -15.16 3.83 6.32
C MET A 1 -14.45 3.92 4.95
N PRO A 2 -13.47 3.05 4.64
CA PRO A 2 -12.60 3.21 3.45
C PRO A 2 -13.32 3.00 2.10
N PHE A 3 -14.45 2.29 2.08
CA PHE A 3 -15.23 1.99 0.88
C PHE A 3 -16.66 2.54 0.94
N SER A 4 -16.89 3.57 1.76
CA SER A 4 -18.23 4.11 2.05
C SER A 4 -19.17 3.04 2.64
N LEU A 5 -20.48 3.31 2.71
CA LEU A 5 -21.52 2.42 3.22
C LEU A 5 -22.86 2.69 2.52
N GLY A 6 -23.70 1.66 2.34
CA GLY A 6 -25.05 1.79 1.78
C GLY A 6 -25.09 1.83 0.25
N LYS A 7 -26.11 2.47 -0.34
CA LYS A 7 -26.37 2.47 -1.81
C LYS A 7 -25.25 3.10 -2.65
N ARG A 8 -24.34 3.85 -2.04
CA ARG A 8 -23.17 4.49 -2.67
C ARG A 8 -21.85 3.89 -2.16
N SER A 9 -21.87 2.63 -1.70
CA SER A 9 -20.64 1.92 -1.37
C SER A 9 -19.80 1.70 -2.63
N CYS A 10 -18.49 1.53 -2.45
CA CYS A 10 -17.61 1.16 -3.53
C CYS A 10 -18.01 -0.21 -4.07
N VAL A 11 -18.43 -0.27 -5.33
CA VAL A 11 -18.84 -1.51 -6.01
C VAL A 11 -17.72 -2.56 -5.98
N ALA A 12 -16.46 -2.12 -5.97
CA ALA A 12 -15.29 -2.98 -5.97
C ALA A 12 -14.83 -3.44 -4.57
N GLU A 13 -15.55 -3.12 -3.49
CA GLU A 13 -15.10 -3.39 -2.12
C GLU A 13 -14.68 -4.85 -1.88
N SER A 14 -15.54 -5.82 -2.23
CA SER A 14 -15.26 -7.25 -2.01
C SER A 14 -14.09 -7.76 -2.85
N PHE A 15 -13.84 -7.14 -4.00
CA PHE A 15 -12.73 -7.46 -4.88
C PHE A 15 -11.43 -6.88 -4.33
N VAL A 16 -11.41 -5.57 -4.05
CA VAL A 16 -10.22 -4.85 -3.57
C VAL A 16 -9.75 -5.42 -2.23
N LYS A 17 -10.65 -5.79 -1.32
CA LYS A 17 -10.26 -6.43 -0.04
C LYS A 17 -9.45 -7.72 -0.25
N LYS A 18 -9.88 -8.59 -1.17
CA LYS A 18 -9.20 -9.85 -1.46
C LYS A 18 -7.88 -9.61 -2.19
N TRP A 19 -7.89 -8.72 -3.18
CA TRP A 19 -6.69 -8.38 -3.93
C TRP A 19 -5.63 -7.73 -3.06
N LEU A 20 -6.00 -6.76 -2.22
CA LEU A 20 -5.09 -6.09 -1.31
C LEU A 20 -4.44 -7.09 -0.36
N PHE A 21 -5.24 -8.03 0.18
CA PHE A 21 -4.70 -9.11 1.02
C PHE A 21 -3.69 -9.96 0.27
N ILE A 22 -4.04 -10.47 -0.92
CA ILE A 22 -3.15 -11.34 -1.70
C ILE A 22 -1.87 -10.59 -2.09
N TYR A 23 -1.97 -9.34 -2.56
CA TYR A 23 -0.80 -8.54 -2.92
C TYR A 23 0.12 -8.31 -1.73
N ILE A 24 -0.42 -7.85 -0.60
CA ILE A 24 0.38 -7.58 0.59
C ILE A 24 1.07 -8.87 1.07
N VAL A 25 0.31 -9.96 1.16
CA VAL A 25 0.84 -11.24 1.64
C VAL A 25 1.91 -11.78 0.68
N ALA A 26 1.68 -11.76 -0.63
CA ALA A 26 2.66 -12.21 -1.61
C ALA A 26 3.96 -11.40 -1.55
N ILE A 27 3.85 -10.06 -1.44
CA ILE A 27 5.02 -9.19 -1.30
C ILE A 27 5.76 -9.50 0.00
N LEU A 28 5.06 -9.56 1.14
CA LEU A 28 5.68 -9.76 2.45
C LEU A 28 6.25 -11.17 2.66
N GLN A 29 5.76 -12.17 1.94
CA GLN A 29 6.32 -13.53 2.00
C GLN A 29 7.61 -13.65 1.18
N ASN A 30 7.67 -13.00 0.02
CA ASN A 30 8.79 -13.15 -0.92
C ASN A 30 9.90 -12.11 -0.72
N PHE A 31 9.58 -10.93 -0.17
CA PHE A 31 10.51 -9.82 -0.06
C PHE A 31 10.68 -9.33 1.39
N SER A 32 11.91 -8.95 1.73
CA SER A 32 12.23 -8.06 2.83
C SER A 32 12.23 -6.62 2.30
N ILE A 33 11.38 -5.77 2.88
CA ILE A 33 11.21 -4.38 2.46
C ILE A 33 11.94 -3.49 3.47
N SER A 34 12.81 -2.62 2.98
CA SER A 34 13.44 -1.56 3.78
C SER A 34 13.26 -0.19 3.13
N SER A 35 13.22 0.85 3.94
CA SER A 35 13.24 2.24 3.45
C SER A 35 14.70 2.68 3.30
N ALA A 36 15.06 3.21 2.13
CA ALA A 36 16.41 3.75 1.89
C ALA A 36 16.66 5.05 2.66
N SER A 37 15.58 5.72 3.06
CA SER A 37 15.60 7.01 3.74
C SER A 37 14.84 6.86 5.05
N GLY A 38 15.47 7.25 6.17
CA GLY A 38 14.76 7.42 7.45
C GLY A 38 13.75 8.58 7.45
N GLU A 39 13.40 9.11 6.26
CA GLU A 39 12.36 10.12 6.11
C GLU A 39 10.98 9.52 6.37
N GLU A 40 10.30 10.14 7.32
CA GLU A 40 8.88 9.96 7.57
C GLU A 40 8.10 10.35 6.30
N ALA A 41 7.45 9.37 5.66
CA ALA A 41 6.69 9.56 4.42
C ALA A 41 5.34 10.31 4.62
N PHE A 42 5.10 10.84 5.81
CA PHE A 42 3.79 11.35 6.26
C PHE A 42 3.51 12.82 5.90
N ASP A 43 4.41 13.47 5.16
CA ASP A 43 4.08 14.76 4.54
C ASP A 43 3.06 14.51 3.42
N GLU A 44 1.78 14.63 3.74
CA GLU A 44 0.66 14.36 2.84
C GLU A 44 0.22 15.64 2.11
N VAL A 45 -0.07 15.50 0.81
CA VAL A 45 -0.74 16.55 0.03
C VAL A 45 -2.19 16.12 -0.21
N PHE A 46 -3.13 16.92 0.28
CA PHE A 46 -4.57 16.65 0.15
C PHE A 46 -5.15 17.33 -1.10
N HIS A 47 -5.25 16.57 -2.20
CA HIS A 47 -5.99 16.96 -3.41
C HIS A 47 -7.28 16.12 -3.53
N LEU A 48 -7.52 15.48 -4.67
CA LEU A 48 -8.61 14.50 -4.85
C LEU A 48 -8.32 13.17 -4.14
N THR A 49 -7.05 12.86 -3.89
CA THR A 49 -6.57 11.69 -3.15
C THR A 49 -5.39 12.10 -2.28
N ILE A 50 -5.20 11.44 -1.14
CA ILE A 50 -3.98 11.59 -0.33
C ILE A 50 -2.79 11.02 -1.10
N ARG A 51 -1.73 11.83 -1.27
CA ARG A 51 -0.48 11.43 -1.90
C ARG A 51 0.70 11.88 -1.03
N PRO A 52 1.81 11.11 -0.99
CA PRO A 52 3.02 11.56 -0.35
C PRO A 52 3.61 12.75 -1.12
N LYS A 53 4.14 13.74 -0.40
CA LYS A 53 4.76 14.95 -0.96
C LYS A 53 6.12 14.68 -1.61
N LYS A 54 6.80 13.62 -1.18
CA LYS A 54 8.10 13.16 -1.70
C LYS A 54 7.98 11.71 -2.17
N ASP A 55 8.76 11.36 -3.18
CA ASP A 55 8.86 9.98 -3.64
C ASP A 55 9.56 9.13 -2.57
N VAL A 56 8.91 8.03 -2.18
CA VAL A 56 9.45 7.08 -1.19
C VAL A 56 10.25 6.00 -1.92
N GLN A 57 11.56 5.95 -1.68
CA GLN A 57 12.40 4.89 -2.20
C GLN A 57 12.37 3.67 -1.28
N LEU A 58 11.76 2.60 -1.78
CA LEU A 58 11.70 1.30 -1.11
C LEU A 58 12.66 0.33 -1.79
N THR A 59 13.45 -0.37 -0.97
CA THR A 59 14.33 -1.44 -1.42
C THR A 59 13.66 -2.78 -1.14
N PHE A 60 13.56 -3.63 -2.17
CA PHE A 60 13.02 -4.98 -2.07
C PHE A 60 14.16 -5.98 -2.19
N GLN A 61 14.38 -6.77 -1.14
CA GLN A 61 15.35 -7.86 -1.12
C GLN A 61 14.61 -9.19 -1.12
N LEU A 62 14.97 -10.14 -1.98
CA LEU A 62 14.36 -11.48 -1.95
C LEU A 62 14.65 -12.16 -0.61
N ARG A 63 13.63 -12.73 0.02
CA ARG A 63 13.76 -13.39 1.34
C ARG A 63 14.31 -14.81 1.22
N ASN A 64 14.07 -15.48 0.11
CA ASN A 64 14.36 -16.91 -0.07
C ASN A 64 15.33 -17.20 -1.22
N GLU A 65 16.35 -16.35 -1.42
CA GLU A 65 17.44 -16.68 -2.34
C GLU A 65 18.47 -17.53 -1.57
N SER A 66 18.39 -18.85 -1.75
CA SER A 66 19.37 -19.83 -1.28
C SER A 66 20.04 -20.53 -2.46
#